data_AF-A0A090Q9Z3-F1
#
_entry.id   AF-A0A090Q9Z3-F1
#
_cell.length_a   1.000
_cell.length_b   1.000
_cell.length_c   1.000
_cell.angle_alpha   90.00
_cell.angle_beta   90.00
_cell.angle_gamma   90.00
#
_symmetry.space_group_name_H-M   'P 1'
#
loop_
_entity.id
_entity.type
_entity.pdbx_description
1 polymer ?
#
loop_
_entity_poly.entity_id
_entity_poly.type
_entity_poly.pdbx_seq_one_letter_code
_entity_poly.pdbx_strand_id
1 'polypeptide(L)'
;MNELEQLGKRRTILISISILLVSLHTIYFYQSALPEINTSKLIQQSIRFILTVILLIFVFQAKRWARIIAIVLFSLALLAATIGLVALSGTFVNKIPMLVMIFIYAIAIYHLGFSESYKAYFQYKNPRK
;
A
#
# COMPACT_ATOMS: atom_id res chain seq x y z
N MET A 1 8.36 -24.00 7.08
CA MET A 1 7.23 -23.08 7.25
C MET A 1 5.95 -23.88 7.35
N ASN A 2 5.15 -23.67 8.40
CA ASN A 2 3.81 -24.27 8.52
C ASN A 2 2.81 -23.58 7.56
N GLU A 3 1.65 -24.18 7.32
CA GLU A 3 0.61 -23.67 6.39
C GLU A 3 0.20 -22.23 6.71
N LEU A 4 0.04 -21.91 7.99
CA LEU A 4 -0.36 -20.58 8.45
C LEU A 4 0.71 -19.51 8.15
N GLU A 5 2.00 -19.88 8.21
CA GLU A 5 3.12 -19.01 7.85
C GLU A 5 3.23 -18.83 6.33
N GLN A 6 2.97 -19.89 5.55
CA GLN A 6 2.93 -19.82 4.09
C GLN A 6 1.80 -18.92 3.62
N LEU A 7 0.64 -19.02 4.26
CA LEU A 7 -0.49 -18.12 4.02
C LEU A 7 -0.11 -16.67 4.32
N GLY A 8 0.58 -16.41 5.43
CA GLY A 8 1.10 -15.09 5.77
C GLY A 8 2.05 -14.51 4.72
N LYS A 9 3.01 -15.33 4.25
CA LYS A 9 3.94 -14.96 3.15
C LYS A 9 3.18 -14.62 1.87
N ARG A 10 2.26 -15.50 1.44
CA ARG A 10 1.50 -15.33 0.20
C ARG A 10 0.62 -14.08 0.24
N ARG A 11 -0.11 -13.86 1.34
CA ARG A 11 -0.94 -12.66 1.52
C ARG A 11 -0.11 -11.39 1.53
N THR A 12 1.07 -11.41 2.18
CA THR A 12 1.98 -10.25 2.17
C THR A 12 2.42 -9.90 0.75
N ILE A 13 2.77 -10.89 -0.07
CA ILE A 13 3.13 -10.67 -1.48
C ILE A 13 1.95 -10.10 -2.27
N LEU A 14 0.76 -10.69 -2.13
CA LEU A 14 -0.44 -10.24 -2.85
C LEU A 14 -0.80 -8.79 -2.49
N ILE A 15 -0.79 -8.45 -1.19
CA ILE A 15 -1.06 -7.10 -0.72
C ILE A 15 -0.01 -6.12 -1.23
N SER A 16 1.27 -6.49 -1.22
CA SER A 16 2.33 -5.67 -1.80
C SER A 16 2.09 -5.39 -3.29
N ILE A 17 1.71 -6.41 -4.07
CA ILE A 17 1.37 -6.23 -5.49
C ILE A 17 0.17 -5.30 -5.64
N SER A 18 -0.89 -5.47 -4.85
CA SER A 18 -2.06 -4.59 -4.87
C SER A 18 -1.71 -3.13 -4.57
N ILE A 19 -0.84 -2.87 -3.60
CA ILE A 19 -0.37 -1.53 -3.27
C ILE A 19 0.45 -0.92 -4.43
N LEU A 20 1.31 -1.71 -5.08
CA LEU A 20 2.07 -1.25 -6.24
C LEU A 20 1.17 -0.93 -7.43
N LEU A 21 0.13 -1.73 -7.68
CA LEU A 21 -0.87 -1.46 -8.70
C LEU A 21 -1.63 -0.15 -8.43
N VAL A 22 -2.03 0.09 -7.18
CA VAL A 22 -2.62 1.38 -6.76
C VAL A 22 -1.66 2.54 -7.01
N SER A 23 -0.37 2.35 -6.69
CA SER A 23 0.63 3.39 -6.88
C SER A 23 0.85 3.71 -8.36
N LEU A 24 0.91 2.70 -9.23
CA LEU A 24 0.95 2.87 -10.70
C LEU A 24 -0.30 3.57 -11.22
N HIS A 25 -1.48 3.16 -10.77
CA HIS A 25 -2.72 3.81 -11.17
C HIS A 25 -2.75 5.29 -10.76
N THR A 26 -2.21 5.62 -9.58
CA THR A 26 -2.09 7.00 -9.12
C THR A 26 -1.15 7.82 -10.01
N ILE A 27 -0.01 7.25 -10.43
CA ILE A 27 0.91 7.92 -11.37
C ILE A 27 0.17 8.22 -12.68
N TYR A 28 -0.52 7.21 -13.23
CA TYR A 28 -1.29 7.36 -14.46
C TYR A 28 -2.35 8.45 -14.34
N PHE A 29 -3.18 8.41 -13.30
CA PHE A 29 -4.25 9.39 -13.08
C PHE A 29 -3.71 10.81 -12.88
N TYR A 30 -2.60 10.94 -12.15
CA TYR A 30 -1.98 12.24 -11.91
C TYR A 30 -1.36 12.84 -13.19
N GLN A 31 -0.91 11.99 -14.10
CA GLN A 31 -0.31 12.39 -15.37
C GLN A 31 -1.35 12.63 -16.48
N SER A 32 -2.41 11.81 -16.55
CA SER A 32 -3.46 11.93 -17.56
C SER A 32 -4.38 13.12 -17.32
N ALA A 33 -4.46 13.61 -16.08
CA ALA A 33 -5.23 14.81 -15.72
C ALA A 33 -4.56 16.13 -16.19
N LEU A 34 -3.34 16.10 -16.71
CA LEU A 34 -2.61 17.28 -17.20
C LEU A 34 -2.43 17.20 -18.72
N PRO A 35 -2.69 18.29 -19.46
CA PRO A 35 -2.51 18.32 -20.92
C PRO A 35 -1.03 18.23 -21.35
N GLU A 36 -0.10 18.58 -20.46
CA GLU A 36 1.35 18.48 -20.69
C GLU A 36 2.03 17.58 -19.64
N ILE A 37 3.14 16.95 -20.04
CA ILE A 37 3.95 16.15 -19.13
C ILE A 37 4.66 17.07 -18.14
N ASN A 38 4.10 17.18 -16.93
CA ASN A 38 4.77 17.86 -15.84
C ASN A 38 5.86 16.96 -15.26
N THR A 39 7.07 17.11 -15.80
CA THR A 39 8.26 16.30 -15.45
C THR A 39 8.56 16.31 -13.95
N SER A 40 8.39 17.45 -13.27
CA SER A 40 8.63 17.55 -11.82
C SER A 40 7.68 16.64 -11.02
N LYS A 41 6.39 16.68 -11.36
CA LYS A 41 5.37 15.82 -10.76
C LYS A 41 5.62 14.35 -11.06
N LEU A 42 5.99 14.01 -12.29
CA LEU A 42 6.30 12.63 -12.67
C LEU A 42 7.52 12.08 -11.90
N ILE A 43 8.58 12.89 -11.76
CA ILE A 43 9.76 12.53 -10.95
C ILE A 43 9.36 12.31 -9.49
N GLN A 44 8.55 13.19 -8.91
CA GLN A 44 8.07 13.04 -7.54
C GLN A 44 7.30 11.73 -7.33
N GLN A 45 6.39 11.40 -8.25
CA GLN A 45 5.61 10.17 -8.15
C GLN A 45 6.46 8.90 -8.40
N SER A 46 7.48 9.00 -9.25
CA SER A 46 8.46 7.93 -9.49
C SER A 46 9.30 7.66 -8.24
N ILE A 47 9.80 8.72 -7.58
CA ILE A 47 10.52 8.59 -6.30
C ILE A 47 9.60 7.95 -5.25
N ARG A 48 8.36 8.42 -5.12
CA ARG A 48 7.37 7.85 -4.19
C ARG A 48 7.13 6.36 -4.47
N PHE A 49 7.03 5.97 -5.74
CA PHE A 49 6.86 4.57 -6.14
C PHE A 49 8.06 3.71 -5.70
N ILE A 50 9.28 4.16 -5.99
CA ILE A 50 10.51 3.46 -5.59
C ILE A 50 10.59 3.32 -4.06
N LEU A 51 10.31 4.39 -3.31
CA LEU A 51 10.26 4.34 -1.85
C LEU A 51 9.21 3.34 -1.33
N THR A 52 8.06 3.25 -2.01
CA THR A 52 7.02 2.27 -1.68
C THR A 52 7.52 0.84 -1.90
N VAL A 53 8.19 0.57 -3.03
CA VAL A 53 8.80 -0.73 -3.31
C VAL A 53 9.80 -1.11 -2.21
N ILE A 54 10.71 -0.20 -1.87
CA ILE A 54 11.73 -0.41 -0.84
C ILE A 54 11.09 -0.71 0.52
N LEU A 55 10.08 0.06 0.91
CA LEU A 55 9.35 -0.15 2.16
C LEU A 55 8.69 -1.54 2.19
N LEU A 56 8.01 -1.94 1.10
CA LEU A 56 7.36 -3.24 1.00
C LEU A 56 8.36 -4.40 1.04
N ILE A 57 9.56 -4.23 0.47
CA ILE A 57 10.65 -5.20 0.58
C ILE A 57 11.04 -5.37 2.06
N PHE A 58 11.22 -4.28 2.81
CA PHE A 58 11.55 -4.37 4.23
C PHE A 58 10.41 -4.95 5.09
N VAL A 59 9.15 -4.67 4.73
CA VAL A 59 7.98 -5.31 5.34
C VAL A 59 7.99 -6.81 5.09
N PHE A 60 8.31 -7.24 3.86
CA PHE A 60 8.43 -8.66 3.51
C PHE A 60 9.60 -9.35 4.22
N GLN A 61 10.71 -8.64 4.45
CA GLN A 61 11.82 -9.09 5.29
C GLN A 61 11.48 -9.10 6.80
N ALA A 62 10.23 -8.83 7.18
CA ALA A 62 9.75 -8.81 8.55
C ALA A 62 10.53 -7.81 9.44
N LYS A 63 10.97 -6.68 8.91
CA LYS A 63 11.58 -5.61 9.72
C LYS A 63 10.49 -4.89 10.53
N ARG A 64 10.61 -4.90 11.86
CA ARG A 64 9.60 -4.29 12.77
C ARG A 64 9.38 -2.81 12.50
N TRP A 65 10.46 -2.05 12.26
CA TRP A 65 10.38 -0.62 11.96
C TRP A 65 9.62 -0.35 10.66
N ALA A 66 9.91 -1.13 9.60
CA ALA A 66 9.25 -0.99 8.31
C ALA A 66 7.75 -1.30 8.39
N ARG A 67 7.37 -2.32 9.18
CA ARG A 67 5.97 -2.62 9.47
C ARG A 67 5.24 -1.43 10.09
N ILE A 68 5.84 -0.80 11.11
CA ILE A 68 5.22 0.34 11.80
C ILE A 68 5.07 1.52 10.84
N ILE A 69 6.13 1.86 10.09
CA ILE A 69 6.10 2.93 9.09
C ILE A 69 5.02 2.65 8.04
N ALA A 70 4.93 1.42 7.51
CA ALA A 70 3.93 1.04 6.53
C ALA A 70 2.50 1.21 7.06
N ILE A 71 2.22 0.75 8.29
CA ILE A 71 0.90 0.92 8.91
C ILE A 71 0.53 2.40 9.04
N VAL A 72 1.47 3.24 9.51
CA VAL A 72 1.23 4.69 9.64
C VAL A 72 0.97 5.33 8.28
N LEU A 73 1.84 5.10 7.30
CA LEU A 73 1.70 5.68 5.96
C LEU A 73 0.42 5.22 5.25
N PHE A 74 0.07 3.93 5.35
CA PHE A 74 -1.16 3.42 4.76
C PHE A 74 -2.41 3.93 5.48
N SER A 75 -2.33 4.19 6.79
CA SER A 75 -3.43 4.81 7.54
C SER A 75 -3.64 6.27 7.09
N LEU A 76 -2.56 7.03 6.89
CA LEU A 76 -2.64 8.38 6.34
C LEU A 76 -3.19 8.38 4.91
N ALA A 77 -2.75 7.45 4.07
CA ALA A 77 -3.27 7.30 2.71
C ALA A 77 -4.77 6.93 2.69
N LEU A 78 -5.18 6.03 3.60
CA LEU A 78 -6.57 5.65 3.78
C LEU A 78 -7.42 6.86 4.17
N LEU A 79 -6.99 7.65 5.17
CA LEU A 79 -7.67 8.87 5.60
C LEU A 79 -7.76 9.91 4.47
N ALA A 80 -6.67 10.14 3.74
CA ALA A 80 -6.67 11.06 2.60
C ALA A 80 -7.64 10.60 1.51
N ALA A 81 -7.73 9.29 1.24
CA ALA A 81 -8.65 8.73 0.27
C ALA A 81 -10.12 8.86 0.70
N THR A 82 -10.45 8.62 1.98
CA THR A 82 -11.81 8.84 2.50
C THR A 82 -12.20 10.32 2.49
N ILE A 83 -11.30 11.22 2.90
CA ILE A 83 -11.55 12.67 2.80
C ILE A 83 -11.78 13.06 1.34
N GLY A 84 -10.92 12.61 0.43
CA GLY A 84 -11.03 12.90 -1.00
C GLY A 84 -12.33 12.40 -1.63
N LEU A 85 -12.86 11.26 -1.17
CA LEU A 85 -14.13 10.71 -1.65
C LEU A 85 -15.30 11.66 -1.37
N VAL A 86 -15.32 12.33 -0.20
CA VAL A 86 -16.37 13.27 0.19
C VAL A 86 -16.10 14.67 -0.36
N ALA A 87 -14.85 15.13 -0.31
CA ALA A 87 -14.48 16.51 -0.64
C ALA A 87 -14.45 16.81 -2.15
N LEU A 88 -14.17 15.82 -3.00
CA LEU A 88 -14.14 16.03 -4.45
C LEU A 88 -15.56 15.97 -5.05
N SER A 89 -15.99 17.10 -5.61
CA SER A 89 -17.16 17.20 -6.48
C SER A 89 -16.84 16.64 -7.87
N GLY A 90 -17.69 15.78 -8.40
CA GLY A 90 -17.50 15.17 -9.72
C GLY A 90 -18.38 13.95 -9.93
N THR A 91 -18.31 13.36 -11.13
CA THR A 91 -19.02 12.12 -11.47
C THR A 91 -18.54 10.96 -10.60
N PHE A 92 -19.47 10.08 -10.21
CA PHE A 92 -19.16 8.93 -9.34
C PHE A 92 -18.09 8.00 -9.92
N VAL A 93 -18.01 7.89 -11.24
CA VAL A 93 -17.01 7.11 -11.96
C VAL A 93 -15.59 7.52 -11.57
N ASN A 94 -15.34 8.82 -11.37
CA ASN A 94 -14.01 9.32 -10.98
C ASN A 94 -13.65 8.98 -9.52
N LYS A 95 -14.60 8.51 -8.72
CA LYS A 95 -14.40 8.08 -7.32
C LYS A 95 -14.08 6.59 -7.21
N ILE A 96 -14.26 5.80 -8.27
CA ILE A 96 -13.97 4.36 -8.28
C ILE A 96 -12.52 4.07 -7.89
N PRO A 97 -11.50 4.76 -8.42
CA PRO A 97 -10.12 4.58 -7.98
C PRO A 97 -9.92 4.81 -6.48
N MET A 98 -10.59 5.81 -5.90
CA MET A 98 -10.50 6.13 -4.48
C MET A 98 -11.10 5.02 -3.62
N LEU A 99 -12.23 4.45 -4.03
CA LEU A 99 -12.82 3.29 -3.37
C LEU A 99 -11.87 2.09 -3.38
N VAL A 100 -11.26 1.78 -4.53
CA VAL A 100 -10.28 0.70 -4.65
C VAL A 100 -9.08 0.93 -3.73
N MET A 101 -8.56 2.16 -3.66
CA MET A 101 -7.48 2.52 -2.74
C MET A 101 -7.87 2.30 -1.27
N ILE A 102 -9.07 2.74 -0.88
CA ILE A 102 -9.61 2.56 0.47
C ILE A 102 -9.60 1.08 0.86
N PHE A 103 -10.13 0.21 0.00
CA PHE A 103 -10.16 -1.23 0.27
C PHE A 103 -8.77 -1.83 0.40
N ILE A 104 -7.86 -1.51 -0.53
CA ILE A 104 -6.51 -2.07 -0.54
C ILE A 104 -5.72 -1.63 0.70
N TYR A 105 -5.76 -0.35 1.06
CA TYR A 105 -5.06 0.14 2.24
C TYR A 105 -5.68 -0.38 3.54
N ALA A 106 -7.01 -0.47 3.65
CA ALA A 106 -7.66 -1.07 4.82
C ALA A 106 -7.25 -2.53 5.02
N ILE A 107 -7.25 -3.34 3.95
CA ILE A 107 -6.79 -4.74 3.99
C ILE A 107 -5.31 -4.81 4.38
N ALA A 108 -4.47 -3.92 3.85
CA ALA A 108 -3.05 -3.88 4.17
C ALA A 108 -2.81 -3.58 5.65
N ILE A 109 -3.49 -2.57 6.20
CA ILE A 109 -3.41 -2.21 7.63
C ILE A 109 -3.87 -3.40 8.49
N TYR A 110 -4.99 -4.02 8.16
CA TYR A 110 -5.49 -5.19 8.88
C TYR A 110 -4.49 -6.35 8.85
N HIS A 111 -3.98 -6.69 7.66
CA HIS A 111 -3.04 -7.78 7.48
C HIS A 111 -1.75 -7.56 8.28
N LEU A 112 -1.14 -6.37 8.17
CA LEU A 112 0.12 -6.05 8.83
C LEU A 112 -0.01 -5.81 10.34
N GLY A 113 -1.15 -5.29 10.79
CA GLY A 113 -1.39 -4.94 12.19
C GLY A 113 -1.93 -6.10 13.03
N PHE A 114 -2.88 -6.86 12.47
CA PHE A 114 -3.76 -7.71 13.28
C PHE A 114 -3.80 -9.17 12.84
N SER A 115 -3.54 -9.48 11.57
CA SER A 115 -3.76 -10.84 11.07
C SER A 115 -2.83 -11.89 11.69
N GLU A 116 -3.41 -13.01 12.12
CA GLU A 116 -2.67 -14.12 12.73
C GLU A 116 -1.67 -14.76 11.75
N SER A 117 -2.04 -14.88 10.47
CA SER A 117 -1.14 -15.43 9.45
C SER A 117 0.09 -14.56 9.21
N TYR A 118 -0.05 -13.23 9.25
CA TYR A 118 1.09 -12.34 9.17
C TYR A 118 1.96 -12.40 10.43
N LYS A 119 1.37 -12.45 11.63
CA LYS A 119 2.12 -12.58 12.89
C LYS A 119 2.96 -13.85 12.90
N ALA A 120 2.41 -14.99 12.48
CA ALA A 120 3.15 -16.24 12.38
C ALA A 120 4.28 -16.16 11.35
N TYR A 121 4.02 -15.60 10.16
CA TYR A 121 5.07 -15.38 9.17
C TYR A 121 6.20 -14.47 9.69
N PHE A 122 5.83 -13.41 10.40
CA PHE A 122 6.76 -12.46 10.99
C PHE A 122 7.63 -13.10 12.08
N GLN A 123 7.04 -13.96 12.92
CA GLN A 123 7.76 -14.73 13.94
C GLN A 123 8.68 -15.78 13.31
N TYR A 124 8.22 -16.48 12.27
CA TYR A 124 9.05 -17.42 11.52
C TYR A 124 10.29 -16.76 10.92
N LYS A 125 10.16 -15.52 10.42
CA LYS A 125 11.28 -14.74 9.84
C LYS A 125 12.19 -14.09 10.87
N ASN A 126 11.68 -13.84 12.08
CA ASN A 126 12.46 -13.37 13.22
C ASN A 126 12.32 -14.37 14.36
N PRO A 127 12.79 -15.62 14.19
CA PRO A 127 12.75 -16.61 15.25
C PRO A 127 13.72 -16.11 16.31
N ARG A 128 13.18 -15.50 17.38
CA ARG A 128 13.85 -14.96 18.58
C ARG A 128 15.32 -14.51 18.38
N LYS A 129 15.57 -13.20 18.52
CA LYS A 129 16.74 -12.82 19.33
C LYS A 129 16.56 -13.38 20.73
#